data_AF-A0A7S2WHR6-F1
#
_entry.id   AF-A0A7S2WHR6-F1
#
_cell.length_a   1.000
_cell.length_b   1.000
_cell.length_c   1.000
_cell.angle_alpha   90.00
_cell.angle_beta   90.00
_cell.angle_gamma   90.00
#
_symmetry.space_group_name_H-M   'P 1'
#
loop_
_entity.id
_entity.type
_entity.pdbx_description
1 polymer ?
#
loop_
_entity_poly.entity_id
_entity_poly.type
_entity_poly.pdbx_seq_one_letter_code
_entity_poly.pdbx_strand_id
1 'polypeptide(L)'
;GGGTDITPSYLNEEDMKHFHGTYKEVCDRHDPEFYPKFKAWADRYFIISHRNETRGLGGIFFDDLNDRDPELLFEFAKDAVNSVVPAYGPIIEKHKDDPFTEQQKQWQQMRRGRYVEFNLVYDRGTVFGLKTGGRIESILMSLPE
;
A
#
# COMPACT_ATOMS: atom_id res chain seq x y z
N GLY A 1 10.92 -8.95 2.03
CA GLY A 1 10.29 -7.98 1.12
C GLY A 1 9.85 -6.73 1.83
N GLY A 2 8.98 -5.97 1.18
CA GLY A 2 8.39 -4.73 1.64
C GLY A 2 7.48 -4.11 0.58
N GLY A 3 6.93 -2.94 0.87
CA GLY A 3 6.08 -2.23 -0.06
C GLY A 3 5.23 -1.17 0.64
N THR A 4 4.66 -0.29 -0.17
CA THR A 4 3.70 0.72 0.27
C THR A 4 2.68 0.88 -0.85
N ASP A 5 1.41 0.96 -0.47
CA ASP A 5 0.31 1.20 -1.39
C ASP A 5 -0.68 2.23 -0.83
N ILE A 6 -1.54 2.76 -1.70
CA ILE A 6 -2.55 3.77 -1.33
C ILE A 6 -3.96 3.30 -1.69
N THR A 7 -4.90 3.49 -0.75
CA THR A 7 -6.31 3.06 -0.89
C THR A 7 -7.26 4.24 -0.67
N PRO A 8 -7.42 5.14 -1.65
CA PRO A 8 -8.33 6.27 -1.51
C PRO A 8 -9.80 5.84 -1.60
N SER A 9 -10.67 6.51 -0.86
CA SER A 9 -12.13 6.40 -1.04
C SER A 9 -12.66 7.30 -2.15
N TYR A 10 -11.97 8.42 -2.39
CA TYR A 10 -12.23 9.40 -3.45
C TYR A 10 -10.91 9.67 -4.18
N LEU A 11 -10.93 9.55 -5.51
CA LEU A 11 -9.73 9.74 -6.33
C LEU A 11 -9.39 11.22 -6.46
N ASN A 12 -8.14 11.55 -6.20
CA ASN A 12 -7.50 12.79 -6.62
C ASN A 12 -6.30 12.44 -7.50
N GLU A 13 -6.33 12.84 -8.77
CA GLU A 13 -5.28 12.49 -9.73
C GLU A 13 -3.93 13.12 -9.41
N GLU A 14 -3.91 14.33 -8.85
CA GLU A 14 -2.66 15.01 -8.49
C GLU A 14 -1.96 14.28 -7.34
N ASP A 15 -2.74 13.83 -6.36
CA ASP A 15 -2.22 13.08 -5.21
C ASP A 15 -1.67 11.73 -5.66
N MET A 16 -2.33 11.09 -6.64
CA MET A 16 -1.80 9.84 -7.19
C MET A 16 -0.53 10.06 -8.00
N LYS A 17 -0.42 11.16 -8.75
CA LYS A 17 0.82 11.54 -9.44
C LYS A 17 1.94 11.80 -8.43
N HIS A 18 1.66 12.48 -7.32
CA HIS A 18 2.62 12.72 -6.24
C HIS A 18 3.08 11.41 -5.60
N PHE A 19 2.14 10.56 -5.16
CA PHE A 19 2.44 9.30 -4.50
C PHE A 19 3.27 8.36 -5.38
N HIS A 20 2.83 8.13 -6.61
CA HIS A 20 3.53 7.27 -7.57
C HIS A 20 4.84 7.89 -8.06
N GLY A 21 4.90 9.22 -8.24
CA GLY A 21 6.12 9.95 -8.57
C GLY A 21 7.20 9.79 -7.50
N THR A 22 6.83 9.94 -6.23
CA THR A 22 7.74 9.76 -5.08
C THR A 22 8.36 8.36 -5.08
N TYR A 23 7.55 7.31 -5.24
CA TYR A 23 8.06 5.94 -5.27
C TYR A 23 8.85 5.61 -6.54
N LYS A 24 8.52 6.22 -7.68
CA LYS A 24 9.31 6.11 -8.90
C LYS A 24 10.71 6.70 -8.70
N GLU A 25 10.82 7.91 -8.15
CA GLU A 25 12.11 8.55 -7.87
C GLU A 25 12.97 7.69 -6.94
N VAL A 26 12.38 7.11 -5.90
CA VAL A 26 13.08 6.20 -4.99
C VAL A 26 13.61 4.98 -5.72
N CYS A 27 12.74 4.29 -6.48
CA CYS A 27 13.14 3.11 -7.23
C CYS A 27 14.23 3.44 -8.25
N ASP A 28 14.08 4.51 -9.02
CA ASP A 28 15.01 4.90 -10.09
C ASP A 28 16.43 5.21 -9.56
N ARG A 29 16.57 5.67 -8.31
CA ARG A 29 17.89 5.88 -7.67
C ARG A 29 18.65 4.58 -7.43
N HIS A 30 17.94 3.48 -7.23
CA HIS A 30 18.52 2.16 -6.95
C HIS A 30 18.60 1.30 -8.21
N ASP A 31 17.53 1.29 -9.01
CA ASP A 31 17.46 0.65 -10.32
C ASP A 31 16.21 1.14 -11.11
N PRO A 32 16.38 1.68 -12.33
CA PRO A 32 15.26 2.06 -13.20
C PRO A 32 14.23 0.94 -13.47
N GLU A 33 14.60 -0.34 -13.36
CA GLU A 33 13.68 -1.47 -13.52
C GLU A 33 12.80 -1.73 -12.29
N PHE A 34 13.16 -1.20 -11.12
CA PHE A 34 12.44 -1.45 -9.88
C PHE A 34 11.01 -0.92 -9.91
N TYR A 35 10.80 0.33 -10.35
CA TYR A 35 9.46 0.90 -10.32
C TYR A 35 8.48 0.14 -11.23
N PRO A 36 8.78 -0.10 -12.53
CA PRO A 36 7.90 -0.91 -13.38
C PRO A 36 7.61 -2.30 -12.81
N LYS A 37 8.64 -2.98 -12.26
CA LYS A 37 8.53 -4.32 -11.69
C LYS A 37 7.63 -4.34 -10.45
N PHE A 38 7.94 -3.49 -9.48
CA PHE A 38 7.29 -3.49 -8.17
C PHE A 38 5.90 -2.87 -8.20
N LYS A 39 5.66 -1.89 -9.09
CA LYS A 39 4.31 -1.38 -9.35
C LYS A 39 3.42 -2.45 -9.94
N ALA A 40 3.88 -3.12 -10.99
CA ALA A 40 3.11 -4.20 -11.61
C ALA A 40 2.85 -5.35 -10.63
N TRP A 41 3.78 -5.61 -9.71
CA TRP A 41 3.57 -6.58 -8.64
C TRP A 41 2.51 -6.11 -7.64
N ALA A 42 2.56 -4.85 -7.18
CA ALA A 42 1.54 -4.29 -6.30
C ALA A 42 0.13 -4.44 -6.89
N ASP A 43 -0.05 -4.13 -8.18
CA ASP A 43 -1.34 -4.29 -8.86
C ASP A 43 -1.87 -5.73 -8.85
N ARG A 44 -0.97 -6.72 -9.00
CA ARG A 44 -1.33 -8.14 -8.98
C ARG A 44 -1.55 -8.68 -7.57
N TYR A 45 -0.79 -8.18 -6.59
CA TYR A 45 -0.85 -8.65 -5.22
C TYR A 45 -2.10 -8.12 -4.50
N PHE A 46 -2.40 -6.84 -4.65
CA PHE A 46 -3.51 -6.17 -3.97
C PHE A 46 -4.83 -6.28 -4.75
N ILE A 47 -5.18 -7.50 -5.18
CA ILE A 47 -6.44 -7.80 -5.88
C ILE A 47 -7.44 -8.52 -4.98
N ILE A 48 -8.71 -8.12 -5.04
CA ILE A 48 -9.83 -8.80 -4.42
C ILE A 48 -10.48 -9.66 -5.50
N SER A 49 -9.97 -10.88 -5.69
CA SER A 49 -10.31 -11.72 -6.86
C SER A 49 -11.81 -11.99 -6.98
N HIS A 50 -12.52 -12.20 -5.88
CA HIS A 50 -13.97 -12.45 -5.90
C HIS A 50 -14.82 -11.23 -6.28
N ARG A 51 -14.22 -10.02 -6.35
CA ARG A 51 -14.87 -8.79 -6.83
C ARG A 51 -14.35 -8.31 -8.17
N ASN A 52 -13.24 -8.88 -8.65
CA ASN A 52 -12.50 -8.35 -9.79
C ASN A 52 -12.15 -6.85 -9.62
N GLU A 53 -11.76 -6.46 -8.40
CA GLU A 53 -11.38 -5.10 -8.02
C GLU A 53 -9.98 -5.10 -7.38
N THR A 54 -9.21 -4.03 -7.57
CA THR A 54 -8.01 -3.78 -6.76
C THR A 54 -8.42 -3.23 -5.38
N ARG A 55 -7.62 -3.52 -4.35
CA ARG A 55 -7.81 -2.98 -3.00
C ARG A 55 -7.72 -1.44 -3.02
N GLY A 56 -6.73 -0.93 -3.75
CA GLY A 56 -6.43 0.48 -3.90
C GLY A 56 -5.83 0.79 -5.27
N LEU A 57 -5.04 1.86 -5.34
CA LEU A 57 -4.41 2.35 -6.57
C LEU A 57 -2.92 1.97 -6.65
N GLY A 58 -2.56 0.86 -5.99
CA GLY A 58 -1.23 0.28 -6.02
C GLY A 58 -0.19 1.15 -5.31
N GLY A 59 1.05 1.01 -5.74
CA GLY A 59 2.25 1.59 -5.15
C GLY A 59 3.44 0.72 -5.53
N ILE A 60 4.27 0.32 -4.58
CA ILE A 60 5.32 -0.69 -4.81
C ILE A 60 5.11 -1.91 -3.90
N PHE A 61 5.38 -3.09 -4.43
CA PHE A 61 5.43 -4.33 -3.67
C PHE A 61 6.60 -5.18 -4.16
N PHE A 62 7.40 -5.68 -3.24
CA PHE A 62 8.54 -6.53 -3.54
C PHE A 62 8.73 -7.57 -2.45
N ASP A 63 9.05 -8.79 -2.86
CA ASP A 63 9.45 -9.85 -1.94
C ASP A 63 10.53 -10.70 -2.61
N ASP A 64 11.23 -11.51 -1.82
CA ASP A 64 12.32 -12.38 -2.31
C ASP A 64 13.37 -11.64 -3.15
N LEU A 65 13.61 -10.35 -2.86
CA LEU A 65 14.62 -9.53 -3.54
C LEU A 65 16.00 -9.90 -2.95
N ASN A 66 16.75 -10.74 -3.65
CA ASN A 66 18.04 -11.30 -3.22
C ASN A 66 19.02 -11.52 -4.39
N ASP A 67 18.80 -10.82 -5.51
CA ASP A 67 19.54 -10.96 -6.76
C ASP A 67 20.80 -10.08 -6.84
N ARG A 68 21.13 -9.37 -5.74
CA ARG A 68 22.17 -8.33 -5.68
C ARG A 68 22.84 -8.31 -4.32
N ASP A 69 23.86 -7.47 -4.23
CA ASP A 69 24.55 -7.15 -2.98
C ASP A 69 23.54 -6.79 -1.86
N PRO A 70 23.58 -7.49 -0.72
CA PRO A 70 22.62 -7.29 0.37
C PRO A 70 22.59 -5.87 0.92
N GLU A 71 23.73 -5.18 1.00
CA GLU A 71 23.83 -3.82 1.49
C GLU A 71 23.10 -2.84 0.55
N LEU A 72 23.21 -3.02 -0.76
CA LEU A 72 22.44 -2.22 -1.73
C LEU A 72 20.93 -2.44 -1.58
N LEU A 73 20.50 -3.69 -1.39
CA LEU A 73 19.09 -4.02 -1.19
C LEU A 73 18.55 -3.49 0.14
N PHE A 74 19.39 -3.45 1.16
CA PHE A 74 19.06 -2.86 2.45
C PHE A 74 18.90 -1.35 2.37
N GLU A 75 19.78 -0.65 1.64
CA GLU A 75 19.63 0.79 1.39
C GLU A 75 18.35 1.09 0.59
N PHE A 76 18.00 0.26 -0.40
CA PHE A 76 16.70 0.39 -1.09
C PHE A 76 15.52 0.23 -0.13
N ALA A 77 15.53 -0.78 0.74
CA ALA A 77 14.45 -1.00 1.70
C ALA A 77 14.30 0.17 2.70
N LYS A 78 15.43 0.74 3.15
CA LYS A 78 15.44 1.95 3.99
C LYS A 78 14.84 3.14 3.28
N ASP A 79 15.26 3.42 2.04
CA ASP A 79 14.71 4.52 1.25
C ASP A 79 13.21 4.34 0.99
N ALA A 80 12.78 3.13 0.65
CA ALA A 80 11.37 2.81 0.43
C ALA A 80 10.50 3.09 1.67
N VAL A 81 10.94 2.69 2.87
CA VAL A 81 10.19 2.95 4.11
C VAL A 81 10.24 4.42 4.52
N ASN A 82 11.40 5.08 4.38
CA ASN A 82 11.55 6.51 4.68
C ASN A 82 10.70 7.40 3.76
N SER A 83 10.34 6.89 2.58
CA SER A 83 9.51 7.60 1.61
C SER A 83 8.01 7.57 1.90
N VAL A 84 7.56 6.80 2.90
CA VAL A 84 6.14 6.79 3.30
C VAL A 84 5.67 8.19 3.70
N VAL A 85 6.46 8.92 4.51
CA VAL A 85 6.09 10.27 4.97
C VAL A 85 6.09 11.28 3.82
N PRO A 86 7.14 11.39 2.97
CA PRO A 86 7.10 12.23 1.77
C PRO A 86 5.96 11.89 0.80
N ALA A 87 5.62 10.61 0.62
CA ALA A 87 4.59 10.18 -0.32
C ALA A 87 3.17 10.44 0.20
N TYR A 88 2.92 10.24 1.50
CA TYR A 88 1.57 10.28 2.08
C TYR A 88 1.27 11.52 2.92
N GLY A 89 2.29 12.07 3.61
CA GLY A 89 2.15 13.24 4.48
C GLY A 89 1.56 14.47 3.78
N PRO A 90 2.05 14.87 2.60
CA PRO A 90 1.48 16.00 1.85
C PRO A 90 0.01 15.80 1.45
N ILE A 91 -0.40 14.56 1.16
CA ILE A 91 -1.79 14.23 0.80
C ILE A 91 -2.70 14.44 2.01
N ILE A 92 -2.27 13.97 3.19
CA ILE A 92 -3.00 14.20 4.44
C ILE A 92 -3.09 15.69 4.76
N GLU A 93 -1.98 16.43 4.68
CA GLU A 93 -1.98 17.86 4.99
C GLU A 93 -2.91 18.66 4.08
N LYS A 94 -3.00 18.28 2.80
CA LYS A 94 -3.88 18.89 1.80
C LYS A 94 -5.36 18.64 2.07
N HIS A 95 -5.72 17.46 2.59
CA HIS A 95 -7.11 16.97 2.62
C HIS A 95 -7.71 16.77 4.02
N LYS A 96 -6.94 16.93 5.10
CA LYS A 96 -7.41 16.67 6.48
C LYS A 96 -8.59 17.55 6.91
N ASP A 97 -8.71 18.75 6.36
CA ASP A 97 -9.72 19.74 6.73
C ASP A 97 -10.85 19.85 5.67
N ASP A 98 -10.85 18.98 4.67
CA ASP A 98 -11.87 19.00 3.62
C ASP A 98 -13.26 18.66 4.21
N PRO A 99 -14.31 19.44 3.85
CA PRO A 99 -15.65 19.11 4.27
C PRO A 99 -16.11 17.81 3.59
N PHE A 100 -16.81 16.97 4.35
CA PHE A 100 -17.45 15.78 3.83
C PHE A 100 -18.91 15.71 4.28
N THR A 101 -19.71 15.03 3.47
CA THR A 101 -21.11 14.73 3.73
C THR A 101 -21.26 13.38 4.41
N GLU A 102 -22.41 13.15 5.04
CA GLU A 102 -22.73 11.85 5.65
C GLU A 102 -22.72 10.71 4.62
N GLN A 103 -23.21 10.98 3.41
CA GLN A 103 -23.16 10.05 2.28
C GLN A 103 -21.72 9.70 1.92
N GLN A 104 -20.82 10.69 1.96
CA GLN A 104 -19.42 10.44 1.68
C GLN A 104 -18.75 9.56 2.74
N LYS A 105 -19.14 9.75 4.01
CA LYS A 105 -18.71 8.93 5.14
C LYS A 105 -19.20 7.49 5.02
N GLN A 106 -20.47 7.29 4.65
CA GLN A 106 -21.04 5.97 4.42
C GLN A 106 -20.32 5.24 3.27
N TRP A 107 -20.01 5.93 2.18
CA TRP A 107 -19.21 5.37 1.11
C TRP A 107 -17.81 4.95 1.57
N GLN A 108 -17.13 5.77 2.39
CA GLN A 108 -15.86 5.39 3.00
C GLN A 108 -15.97 4.10 3.82
N GLN A 109 -17.05 3.92 4.60
CA GLN A 109 -17.26 2.69 5.38
C GLN A 109 -17.50 1.48 4.49
N MET A 110 -18.25 1.63 3.40
CA MET A 110 -18.42 0.57 2.40
C MET A 110 -17.09 0.18 1.74
N ARG A 111 -16.21 1.15 1.46
CA ARG A 111 -14.85 0.88 0.95
C ARG A 111 -13.95 0.23 2.01
N ARG A 112 -14.06 0.61 3.29
CA ARG A 112 -13.38 -0.06 4.42
C ARG A 112 -13.77 -1.54 4.52
N GLY A 113 -15.01 -1.90 4.21
CA GLY A 113 -15.44 -3.30 4.10
C GLY A 113 -14.60 -4.10 3.09
N ARG A 114 -14.23 -3.50 1.95
CA ARG A 114 -13.33 -4.14 0.96
C ARG A 114 -11.92 -4.34 1.50
N TYR A 115 -11.45 -3.41 2.33
CA TYR A 115 -10.14 -3.52 2.99
C TYR A 115 -10.10 -4.70 3.98
N VAL A 116 -11.18 -4.87 4.75
CA VAL A 116 -11.37 -6.04 5.63
C VAL A 116 -11.38 -7.34 4.85
N GLU A 117 -12.17 -7.41 3.76
CA GLU A 117 -12.23 -8.58 2.88
C GLU A 117 -10.83 -8.98 2.37
N PHE A 118 -10.04 -8.00 1.92
CA PHE A 118 -8.68 -8.28 1.45
C PHE A 118 -7.79 -8.85 2.56
N ASN A 119 -7.71 -8.17 3.70
CA ASN A 119 -6.79 -8.55 4.76
C ASN A 119 -7.14 -9.92 5.36
N LEU A 120 -8.41 -10.24 5.51
CA LEU A 120 -8.83 -11.50 6.12
C LEU A 120 -8.79 -12.70 5.15
N VAL A 121 -8.99 -12.47 3.85
CA VAL A 121 -9.12 -13.56 2.86
C VAL A 121 -7.84 -13.79 2.05
N TYR A 122 -7.15 -12.72 1.66
CA TYR A 122 -6.08 -12.78 0.65
C TYR A 122 -4.70 -12.41 1.18
N ASP A 123 -4.60 -11.54 2.17
CA ASP A 123 -3.30 -11.13 2.69
C ASP A 123 -2.57 -12.30 3.34
N ARG A 124 -1.45 -12.71 2.71
CA ARG A 124 -0.67 -13.88 3.14
C ARG A 124 -0.14 -13.71 4.56
N GLY A 125 0.29 -12.51 4.93
CA GLY A 125 0.82 -12.21 6.25
C GLY A 125 -0.23 -12.37 7.35
N THR A 126 -1.41 -11.80 7.14
CA THR A 126 -2.55 -11.90 8.06
C THR A 126 -3.01 -13.36 8.22
N VAL A 127 -3.27 -14.07 7.11
CA VAL A 127 -3.73 -15.46 7.13
C VAL A 127 -2.72 -16.38 7.80
N PHE A 128 -1.43 -16.21 7.53
CA PHE A 128 -0.37 -16.98 8.17
C PHE A 128 -0.32 -16.71 9.68
N GLY A 129 -0.23 -15.44 10.08
CA GLY A 129 -0.12 -15.06 11.49
C GLY A 129 -1.28 -15.55 12.35
N LEU A 130 -2.51 -15.52 11.82
CA LEU A 130 -3.69 -16.05 12.51
C LEU A 130 -3.66 -17.57 12.65
N LYS A 131 -3.14 -18.29 11.65
CA LYS A 131 -3.06 -19.76 11.66
C LYS A 131 -1.93 -20.30 12.54
N THR A 132 -0.85 -19.54 12.72
CA THR A 132 0.34 -19.99 13.44
C THR A 132 0.42 -19.48 14.89
N GLY A 133 -0.63 -18.86 15.42
CA GLY A 133 -0.67 -18.36 16.80
C GLY A 133 0.14 -17.10 17.04
N GLY A 134 0.25 -16.21 16.04
CA GLY A 134 0.87 -14.90 16.20
C GLY A 134 0.07 -13.97 17.14
N ARG A 135 0.63 -12.79 17.45
CA ARG A 135 -0.03 -11.82 18.32
C ARG A 135 -1.23 -11.17 17.64
N ILE A 136 -2.44 -11.63 17.98
CA ILE A 136 -3.70 -11.28 17.31
C ILE A 136 -3.90 -9.77 17.18
N GLU A 137 -3.81 -9.01 18.27
CA GLU A 137 -4.01 -7.55 18.25
C GLU A 137 -2.99 -6.80 17.38
N SER A 138 -1.77 -7.35 17.21
CA SER A 138 -0.79 -6.78 16.28
C SER A 138 -1.10 -7.11 14.83
N ILE A 139 -1.66 -8.28 14.54
CA ILE A 139 -2.00 -8.71 13.18
C ILE A 139 -3.24 -7.95 12.69
N LEU A 140 -4.25 -7.82 13.55
CA LEU A 140 -5.54 -7.21 13.22
C LEU A 140 -5.56 -5.69 13.38
N MET A 141 -4.45 -5.03 13.75
CA MET A 141 -4.34 -3.57 13.76
C MET A 141 -4.61 -2.93 12.38
N SER A 142 -4.57 -3.73 11.33
CA SER A 142 -4.90 -3.33 9.96
C SER A 142 -6.40 -3.16 9.72
N LEU A 143 -7.27 -3.67 10.60
CA LEU A 143 -8.70 -3.55 10.42
C LEU A 143 -9.18 -2.14 10.80
N PRO A 144 -10.09 -1.53 10.01
CA PRO A 144 -10.66 -0.24 10.34
C PRO A 144 -11.61 -0.32 11.53
N GLU A 145 -11.71 0.78 12.26
CA GLU A 145 -12.81 1.06 13.20
C GLU A 145 -14.15 1.25 12.47
#